data_AF-A0A5A7QK54-F1
#
_entry.id   AF-A0A5A7QK54-F1
#
_cell.length_a   1.000
_cell.length_b   1.000
_cell.length_c   1.000
_cell.angle_alpha   90.00
_cell.angle_beta   90.00
_cell.angle_gamma   90.00
#
_symmetry.space_group_name_H-M   'P 1'
#
loop_
_entity.id
_entity.type
_entity.pdbx_description
1 polymer ?
#
loop_
_entity_poly.entity_id
_entity_poly.type
_entity_poly.pdbx_seq_one_letter_code
_entity_poly.pdbx_strand_id
1 'polypeptide(L)'
;MRERIISRPEYKNYRAANAAIRNRGHDIEIEWLGDAGSLIINGTNYPLRSAHWHTPSEHTIHGRRYNMELHLVHQSIDPNVKNKIAVVGVLYNIGKPNKILRNYAEKNARPLQPRKRRDIYL
;
A
#
# COMPACT_ATOMS: atom_id res chain seq x y z
N MET A 1 -14.56 -12.26 3.66
CA MET A 1 -14.92 -10.96 3.05
C MET A 1 -15.23 -11.21 1.57
N ARG A 2 -16.27 -10.63 0.99
CA ARG A 2 -16.54 -10.72 -0.46
C ARG A 2 -16.15 -9.38 -1.08
N GLU A 3 -15.19 -9.40 -1.98
CA GLU A 3 -14.79 -8.23 -2.74
C GLU A 3 -15.54 -8.19 -4.08
N ARG A 4 -15.88 -6.98 -4.54
CA ARG A 4 -16.40 -6.77 -5.89
C ARG A 4 -15.29 -6.11 -6.71
N ILE A 5 -14.77 -6.83 -7.69
CA ILE A 5 -13.77 -6.29 -8.60
C ILE A 5 -14.45 -5.31 -9.55
N ILE A 6 -13.92 -4.08 -9.60
CA ILE A 6 -14.30 -3.05 -10.56
C ILE A 6 -13.07 -2.80 -11.42
N SER A 7 -13.17 -3.00 -12.73
CA SER A 7 -12.02 -2.95 -13.64
C SER A 7 -11.49 -1.53 -13.86
N ARG A 8 -12.35 -0.50 -13.78
CA ARG A 8 -11.94 0.89 -13.97
C ARG A 8 -12.89 1.87 -13.26
N PRO A 9 -12.36 2.88 -12.53
CA PRO A 9 -13.17 3.99 -12.03
C PRO A 9 -13.58 4.92 -13.18
N GLU A 10 -14.67 5.68 -13.03
CA GLU A 10 -15.02 6.70 -14.03
C GLU A 10 -13.96 7.78 -14.11
N TYR A 11 -13.45 8.19 -12.94
CA TYR A 11 -12.42 9.22 -12.81
C TYR A 11 -11.38 8.83 -11.75
N LYS A 12 -10.12 9.19 -12.01
CA LYS A 12 -8.99 9.03 -11.09
C LYS A 12 -8.13 10.27 -11.15
N ASN A 13 -7.96 10.93 -10.01
CA ASN A 13 -7.09 12.09 -9.89
C ASN A 13 -6.30 11.98 -8.60
N TYR A 14 -5.03 11.62 -8.71
CA TYR A 14 -4.09 11.62 -7.58
C TYR A 14 -3.17 12.81 -7.65
N ARG A 15 -2.82 13.35 -6.50
CA ARG A 15 -1.92 14.49 -6.39
C ARG A 15 -0.96 14.31 -5.22
N ALA A 16 0.19 14.98 -5.31
CA ALA A 16 1.14 15.01 -4.22
C ALA A 16 0.49 15.69 -3.01
N ALA A 17 0.64 15.09 -1.83
CA ALA A 17 0.16 15.61 -0.57
C ALA A 17 1.06 15.13 0.56
N ASN A 18 1.06 15.87 1.67
CA ASN A 18 1.80 15.47 2.87
C ASN A 18 1.27 14.14 3.39
N ALA A 19 2.20 13.25 3.75
CA ALA A 19 1.89 11.93 4.25
C ALA A 19 2.91 11.48 5.31
N ALA A 20 2.48 10.59 6.18
CA ALA A 20 3.32 9.89 7.13
C ALA A 20 3.52 8.44 6.70
N ILE A 21 4.74 7.91 6.87
CA ILE A 21 5.01 6.49 6.70
C ILE A 21 5.14 5.86 8.09
N ARG A 22 4.40 4.77 8.33
CA ARG A 22 4.37 4.04 9.59
C ARG A 22 4.72 2.58 9.37
N ASN A 23 5.45 2.00 10.31
CA ASN A 23 5.55 0.54 10.44
C ASN A 23 4.56 0.13 11.54
N ARG A 24 3.56 -0.68 11.19
CA ARG A 24 2.50 -1.11 12.12
C ARG A 24 2.78 -2.47 12.76
N GLY A 25 3.98 -3.01 12.59
CA GLY A 25 4.40 -4.33 13.06
C GLY A 25 3.99 -5.49 12.16
N HIS A 26 2.94 -5.32 11.35
CA HIS A 26 2.46 -6.33 10.39
C HIS A 26 2.53 -5.85 8.93
N ASP A 27 2.63 -4.55 8.68
CA ASP A 27 2.90 -3.96 7.36
C ASP A 27 3.59 -2.59 7.48
N ILE A 28 3.92 -2.03 6.31
CA ILE A 28 4.28 -0.62 6.17
C ILE A 28 3.08 0.11 5.58
N GLU A 29 2.69 1.22 6.18
CA GLU A 29 1.57 2.06 5.75
C GLU A 29 2.04 3.47 5.41
N ILE A 30 1.50 4.04 4.34
CA ILE A 30 1.44 5.48 4.10
C ILE A 30 0.06 5.96 4.54
N GLU A 31 -0.02 6.98 5.38
CA GLU A 31 -1.24 7.73 5.67
C GLU A 31 -1.12 9.14 5.10
N TRP A 32 -2.07 9.55 4.25
CA TRP A 32 -2.11 10.93 3.75
C TRP A 32 -2.79 11.86 4.75
N LEU A 33 -2.08 12.93 5.11
CA LEU A 33 -2.54 13.97 6.03
C LEU A 33 -3.24 15.14 5.30
N GLY A 34 -2.94 15.28 4.01
CA GLY A 34 -3.60 16.23 3.11
C GLY A 34 -4.45 15.54 2.06
N ASP A 35 -5.04 16.33 1.17
CA ASP A 35 -5.84 15.78 0.07
C ASP A 35 -4.93 15.25 -1.05
N ALA A 36 -4.79 13.92 -1.07
CA ALA A 36 -4.02 13.15 -2.06
C ALA A 36 -4.80 12.87 -3.34
N GLY A 37 -6.00 13.44 -3.48
CA GLY A 37 -6.92 13.19 -4.56
C GLY A 37 -7.85 12.00 -4.29
N SER A 38 -8.49 11.50 -5.33
CA SER A 38 -9.60 10.56 -5.18
C SER A 38 -9.88 9.72 -6.43
N LEU A 39 -10.79 8.76 -6.25
CA LEU A 39 -11.47 8.03 -7.31
C LEU A 39 -12.95 8.44 -7.35
N ILE A 40 -13.56 8.36 -8.54
CA ILE A 40 -15.01 8.38 -8.69
C ILE A 40 -15.44 7.00 -9.23
N ILE A 41 -16.38 6.37 -8.51
CA ILE A 41 -16.97 5.08 -8.85
C ILE A 41 -18.49 5.19 -8.71
N ASN A 42 -19.22 4.90 -9.79
CA ASN A 42 -20.66 5.13 -9.97
C ASN A 42 -21.11 6.51 -9.44
N GLY A 43 -20.35 7.56 -9.76
CA GLY A 43 -20.62 8.93 -9.32
C GLY A 43 -20.31 9.21 -7.84
N THR A 44 -19.88 8.21 -7.07
CA THR A 44 -19.46 8.39 -5.68
C THR A 44 -17.98 8.75 -5.61
N ASN A 45 -17.63 9.80 -4.86
CA ASN A 45 -16.26 10.20 -4.62
C ASN A 45 -15.63 9.38 -3.47
N TYR A 46 -14.44 8.85 -3.70
CA TYR A 46 -13.64 8.08 -2.76
C TYR A 46 -12.24 8.71 -2.61
N PRO A 47 -12.06 9.66 -1.67
CA PRO A 47 -10.75 10.22 -1.33
C PRO A 47 -9.73 9.15 -0.93
N LEU A 48 -8.50 9.28 -1.43
CA LEU A 48 -7.36 8.43 -1.05
C LEU A 48 -6.95 8.74 0.39
N ARG A 49 -6.87 7.70 1.24
CA ARG A 49 -6.58 7.83 2.68
C ARG A 49 -5.28 7.19 3.10
N SER A 50 -5.07 5.95 2.69
CA SER A 50 -3.86 5.22 3.05
C SER A 50 -3.42 4.24 1.97
N ALA A 51 -2.19 3.79 2.09
CA ALA A 51 -1.64 2.74 1.25
C ALA A 51 -0.81 1.79 2.09
N HIS A 52 -0.91 0.49 1.88
CA HIS A 52 -0.10 -0.48 2.61
C HIS A 52 0.27 -1.68 1.73
N TRP A 53 1.35 -2.37 2.11
CA TRP A 53 1.90 -3.49 1.34
C TRP A 53 1.73 -4.82 2.07
N HIS A 54 1.37 -5.84 1.31
CA HIS A 54 1.33 -7.24 1.71
C HIS A 54 2.36 -8.07 0.96
N THR A 55 2.99 -9.02 1.64
CA THR A 55 3.93 -9.99 1.04
C THR A 55 3.64 -11.40 1.57
N PRO A 56 3.33 -12.39 0.71
CA PRO A 56 3.12 -12.31 -0.75
C PRO A 56 1.83 -11.53 -1.10
N SER A 57 1.45 -11.47 -2.39
CA SER A 57 0.13 -10.92 -2.75
C SER A 57 -1.00 -11.73 -2.11
N GLU A 58 -2.05 -11.03 -1.69
CA GLU A 58 -3.27 -11.66 -1.18
C GLU A 58 -4.11 -12.16 -2.36
N HIS A 59 -4.22 -11.35 -3.41
CA HIS A 59 -4.91 -11.70 -4.64
C HIS A 59 -4.06 -12.57 -5.57
N THR A 60 -4.76 -13.36 -6.40
CA THR A 60 -4.18 -14.11 -7.50
C THR A 60 -4.86 -13.74 -8.82
N ILE A 61 -4.11 -13.78 -9.92
CA ILE A 61 -4.67 -13.64 -11.27
C ILE A 61 -4.48 -14.97 -11.98
N HIS A 62 -5.59 -15.60 -12.39
CA HIS A 62 -5.58 -16.93 -13.01
C HIS A 62 -4.79 -17.97 -12.17
N GLY A 63 -4.98 -17.93 -10.85
CA GLY A 63 -4.28 -18.82 -9.91
C GLY A 63 -2.82 -18.45 -9.60
N ARG A 64 -2.23 -17.48 -10.32
CA ARG A 64 -0.86 -17.01 -10.05
C ARG A 64 -0.84 -16.00 -8.89
N ARG A 65 -0.02 -16.30 -7.88
CA ARG A 65 0.34 -15.37 -6.80
C ARG A 65 1.57 -14.53 -7.17
N TYR A 66 1.58 -13.28 -6.74
CA TYR A 66 2.64 -12.31 -7.01
C TYR A 66 3.50 -12.10 -5.76
N ASN A 67 4.67 -11.48 -5.93
CA ASN A 67 5.64 -11.36 -4.84
C ASN A 67 5.20 -10.38 -3.76
N MET A 68 4.40 -9.38 -4.12
CA MET A 68 3.88 -8.35 -3.22
C MET A 68 2.61 -7.73 -3.80
N GLU A 69 1.78 -7.15 -2.95
CA GLU A 69 0.59 -6.40 -3.31
C GLU A 69 0.55 -5.08 -2.55
N LEU A 70 0.24 -3.97 -3.22
CA LEU A 70 -0.07 -2.69 -2.60
C LEU A 70 -1.57 -2.48 -2.64
N HIS A 71 -2.16 -2.12 -1.50
CA HIS A 71 -3.52 -1.66 -1.40
C HIS A 71 -3.52 -0.15 -1.27
N LEU A 72 -4.11 0.57 -2.23
CA LEU A 72 -4.46 1.99 -2.10
C LEU A 72 -5.90 2.09 -1.60
N VAL A 73 -6.07 2.48 -0.34
CA VAL A 73 -7.35 2.52 0.35
C VAL A 73 -7.98 3.90 0.21
N HIS A 74 -9.20 3.90 -0.31
CA HIS A 74 -10.02 5.09 -0.48
C HIS A 74 -11.28 4.97 0.38
N GLN A 75 -11.71 6.08 0.97
CA GLN A 75 -12.86 6.09 1.86
C GLN A 75 -13.78 7.28 1.57
N SER A 76 -14.99 6.98 1.10
CA SER A 76 -16.06 7.97 0.95
C SER A 76 -16.47 8.54 2.31
N ILE A 77 -16.70 9.85 2.33
CA ILE A 77 -17.22 10.58 3.48
C ILE A 77 -18.74 10.78 3.41
N ASP A 78 -19.38 10.39 2.31
CA ASP A 78 -20.83 10.52 2.13
C ASP A 78 -21.54 9.57 3.11
N PRO A 79 -22.41 10.09 4.01
CA PRO A 79 -23.13 9.27 4.96
C PRO A 79 -24.11 8.29 4.30
N ASN A 80 -24.58 8.57 3.08
CA ASN A 80 -25.58 7.76 2.37
C ASN A 80 -24.96 6.58 1.60
N VAL A 81 -23.64 6.55 1.47
CA VAL A 81 -22.93 5.47 0.78
C VAL A 81 -22.77 4.27 1.71
N LYS A 82 -23.41 3.15 1.35
CA LYS A 82 -23.29 1.89 2.10
C LYS A 82 -21.87 1.30 2.07
N ASN A 83 -21.26 1.25 0.89
CA ASN A 83 -19.90 0.72 0.70
C ASN A 83 -18.90 1.88 0.65
N LYS A 84 -18.43 2.31 1.82
CA LYS A 84 -17.56 3.48 1.94
C LYS A 84 -16.13 3.25 1.50
N ILE A 85 -15.67 2.00 1.41
CA ILE A 85 -14.28 1.66 1.07
C ILE A 85 -14.18 1.22 -0.38
N ALA A 86 -13.18 1.75 -1.08
CA ALA A 86 -12.72 1.26 -2.38
C ALA A 86 -11.21 1.06 -2.32
N VAL A 87 -10.73 -0.10 -2.77
CA VAL A 87 -9.30 -0.44 -2.77
C VAL A 87 -8.82 -0.62 -4.20
N VAL A 88 -7.70 0.01 -4.54
CA VAL A 88 -6.95 -0.30 -5.76
C VAL A 88 -5.78 -1.20 -5.37
N GLY A 89 -5.81 -2.44 -5.82
CA GLY A 89 -4.71 -3.40 -5.69
C GLY A 89 -3.68 -3.23 -6.81
N VAL A 90 -2.40 -3.18 -6.46
CA VAL A 90 -1.27 -3.19 -7.40
C VAL A 90 -0.37 -4.38 -7.09
N LEU A 91 -0.24 -5.29 -8.04
CA LEU A 91 0.56 -6.51 -7.90
C LEU A 91 1.98 -6.30 -8.42
N TYR A 92 2.98 -6.82 -7.71
CA TYR A 92 4.39 -6.68 -8.05
C TYR A 92 5.06 -8.02 -8.34
N ASN A 93 5.98 -8.01 -9.31
CA ASN A 93 7.03 -9.01 -9.42
C ASN A 93 8.36 -8.44 -8.88
N ILE A 94 9.26 -9.31 -8.43
CA ILE A 94 10.63 -8.92 -8.09
C ILE A 94 11.30 -8.24 -9.30
N GLY A 95 11.98 -7.13 -9.05
CA GLY A 95 12.62 -6.33 -10.09
C GLY A 95 13.28 -5.09 -9.51
N LYS A 96 13.18 -3.97 -10.24
CA LYS A 96 13.75 -2.69 -9.79
C LYS A 96 13.16 -2.27 -8.43
N PRO A 97 13.98 -1.74 -7.49
CA PRO A 97 13.49 -1.31 -6.19
C PRO A 97 12.38 -0.27 -6.29
N ASN A 98 11.33 -0.44 -5.49
CA ASN A 98 10.34 0.60 -5.27
C ASN A 98 11.00 1.76 -4.49
N LYS A 99 11.00 2.97 -5.06
CA LYS A 99 11.69 4.13 -4.47
C LYS A 99 11.19 4.46 -3.06
N ILE A 100 9.89 4.34 -2.79
CA ILE A 100 9.31 4.66 -1.48
C ILE A 100 9.84 3.68 -0.43
N LEU A 101 9.70 2.37 -0.70
CA LEU A 101 10.16 1.33 0.22
C LEU A 101 11.68 1.38 0.41
N ARG A 102 12.43 1.64 -0.67
CA ARG A 102 13.88 1.82 -0.61
C ARG A 102 14.26 2.98 0.30
N ASN A 103 13.70 4.17 0.08
CA ASN A 103 14.02 5.35 0.87
C ASN A 103 13.65 5.16 2.35
N TYR A 104 12.50 4.53 2.61
CA TYR A 104 12.09 4.19 3.97
C TYR A 104 13.07 3.20 4.61
N ALA A 105 13.46 2.14 3.90
CA ALA A 105 14.41 1.16 4.40
C ALA A 105 15.79 1.79 4.65
N GLU A 106 16.31 2.62 3.75
CA GLU A 106 17.60 3.30 3.93
C GLU A 106 17.58 4.25 5.13
N LYS A 107 16.47 4.98 5.35
CA LYS A 107 16.33 5.88 6.50
C LYS A 107 16.19 5.14 7.84
N ASN A 108 15.57 3.97 7.84
CA ASN A 108 15.25 3.22 9.06
C ASN A 108 16.14 1.98 9.27
N ALA A 109 17.04 1.68 8.32
CA ALA A 109 18.03 0.65 8.47
C ALA A 109 18.92 1.02 9.64
N ARG A 110 18.93 0.18 10.67
CA ARG A 110 20.07 0.16 11.59
C ARG A 110 21.29 -0.21 10.75
N PRO A 111 22.47 0.38 10.98
CA PRO A 111 23.70 -0.15 10.43
C PRO A 111 23.70 -1.65 10.73
N LEU A 112 23.94 -2.49 9.72
CA LEU A 112 24.27 -3.87 9.99
C LEU A 112 25.44 -3.82 10.98
N GLN A 113 25.21 -4.22 12.24
CA GLN A 113 26.34 -4.45 13.11
C GLN A 113 27.23 -5.43 12.35
N PRO A 114 28.54 -5.17 12.21
CA PRO A 114 29.42 -6.13 11.58
C PRO A 114 29.17 -7.46 12.28
N ARG A 115 28.80 -8.49 11.51
CA ARG A 115 28.70 -9.85 12.03
C ARG A 115 30.03 -10.11 12.72
N LYS A 116 30.06 -10.13 14.06
CA LYS A 116 31.20 -10.68 14.78
C LYS A 116 31.34 -12.10 14.26
N ARG A 117 32.39 -12.32 13.46
CA ARG A 117 32.81 -13.66 13.04
C ARG A 117 33.10 -14.41 14.32
N ARG A 118 32.19 -15.32 14.69
CA ARG A 118 32.40 -16.49 15.55
C ARG A 118 33.42 -16.27 16.67
N ASP A 119 32.95 -15.79 17.82
CA ASP A 119 33.63 -16.11 19.08
C ASP A 119 33.23 -17.55 19.43
N ILE A 120 34.14 -18.48 19.14
CA ILE A 120 34.11 -19.86 19.62
C ILE A 120 34.62 -19.79 21.06
N TYR A 121 33.81 -20.18 22.04
CA TYR A 121 34.30 -20.45 23.38
C TYR A 121 34.75 -21.91 23.45
N LEU A 122 36.05 -22.12 23.66
CA LEU A 122 36.58 -23.26 24.43
C LEU A 122 36.57 -22.85 25.91
#